data_AF-A0AAD1RNJ3-F1
#
_entry.id   AF-A0AAD1RNJ3-F1
#
_cell.length_a   1.000
_cell.length_b   1.000
_cell.length_c   1.000
_cell.angle_alpha   90.00
_cell.angle_beta   90.00
_cell.angle_gamma   90.00
#
_symmetry.space_group_name_H-M   'P 1'
#
loop_
_entity.id
_entity.type
_entity.pdbx_description
1 polymer ?
#
loop_
_entity_poly.entity_id
_entity_poly.type
_entity_poly.pdbx_seq_one_letter_code
_entity_poly.pdbx_strand_id
1 'polypeptide(L)'
;IPHIVSDPGPQWVTLERDLLGNHELPHLLWTPPRARPTLLLLPTQLLLLFQIWHKYRPRLGSTPSLSLVTPLGAMPYIIPTFNSAPWHLRRVTHLYHLFAADKLLDFPSLREKFALPHSSLYSYLQLKSYLYKEATRHPDTLRVTNRITEWEQMCLSAKLLPHCKPISMCLSSMTSYNHFSTTKYARQWESDLNCPGPLKAWDTIFTNPLKLLKSSALIEQHHKILYRWYLVPTRLHKIFPSTSSQCWRCHTQEGSMYHIWWSCPRLLNYWNEVHDLIQDITQHPLEFTPLTCLVLDLPRVLPQHVKKMMLHIVLTAQQLIARRWKSTLLPNKETLIEVLHKQWIYETSYKSLFPPSVLYRKTWELWQTWRS
;
A
#
# COMPACT_ATOMS: atom_id res chain seq x y z
N ILE A 1 -21.77 12.09 21.98
CA ILE A 1 -20.52 11.32 21.70
C ILE A 1 -20.98 9.89 21.44
N PRO A 2 -21.03 9.42 20.18
CA PRO A 2 -21.52 8.08 19.92
C PRO A 2 -20.52 7.09 20.50
N HIS A 3 -21.04 6.17 21.31
CA HIS A 3 -20.32 5.04 21.85
C HIS A 3 -19.58 4.33 20.72
N ILE A 4 -18.25 4.39 20.75
CA ILE A 4 -17.40 3.45 20.02
C ILE A 4 -17.69 2.10 20.67
N VAL A 5 -18.66 1.37 20.11
CA VAL A 5 -18.76 -0.07 20.33
C VAL A 5 -17.36 -0.60 20.03
N SER A 6 -16.74 -1.20 21.05
CA SER A 6 -15.48 -1.91 20.91
C SER A 6 -15.69 -3.00 19.86
N ASP A 7 -15.40 -2.66 18.61
CA ASP A 7 -15.44 -3.57 17.48
C ASP A 7 -14.62 -4.80 17.90
N PRO A 8 -15.23 -5.99 18.04
CA PRO A 8 -14.49 -7.19 18.36
C PRO A 8 -13.62 -7.40 17.13
N GLY A 9 -12.35 -6.98 17.23
CA GLY A 9 -11.42 -6.98 16.12
C GLY A 9 -11.49 -8.28 15.32
N PRO A 10 -11.11 -8.26 14.04
CA PRO A 10 -11.50 -9.27 13.08
C PRO A 10 -11.21 -10.69 13.61
N GLN A 11 -12.16 -11.63 13.41
CA GLN A 11 -12.17 -12.97 14.02
C GLN A 11 -10.89 -13.79 13.83
N TRP A 12 -10.10 -13.50 12.79
CA TRP A 12 -8.80 -14.14 12.60
C TRP A 12 -7.78 -13.77 13.69
N VAL A 13 -7.88 -12.57 14.30
CA VAL A 13 -7.00 -12.12 15.39
C VAL A 13 -7.26 -12.91 16.68
N THR A 14 -8.52 -13.22 16.96
CA THR A 14 -8.87 -14.06 18.12
C THR A 14 -8.40 -15.49 17.90
N LEU A 15 -8.61 -16.05 16.71
CA LEU A 15 -8.10 -17.38 16.36
C LEU A 15 -6.57 -17.45 16.44
N GLU A 16 -5.85 -16.44 15.94
CA GLU A 16 -4.40 -16.38 16.07
C GLU A 16 -3.94 -16.29 17.53
N ARG A 17 -4.64 -15.53 18.37
CA ARG A 17 -4.34 -15.43 19.81
C ARG A 17 -4.52 -16.76 20.52
N ASP A 18 -5.59 -17.48 20.19
CA ASP A 18 -5.88 -18.79 20.79
C ASP A 18 -4.81 -19.83 20.39
N LEU A 19 -4.33 -19.77 19.14
CA LEU A 19 -3.24 -20.63 18.65
C LEU A 19 -1.87 -20.30 19.27
N LEU A 20 -1.66 -19.05 19.65
CA LEU A 20 -0.44 -18.59 20.31
C LEU A 20 -0.41 -18.95 21.81
N GLY A 21 -1.56 -19.25 22.42
CA GLY A 21 -1.67 -19.59 23.84
C GLY A 21 -1.09 -18.49 24.74
N ASN A 22 -0.06 -18.84 25.52
CA ASN A 22 0.62 -17.92 26.44
C ASN A 22 1.74 -17.09 25.78
N HIS A 23 2.00 -17.30 24.49
CA HIS A 23 3.08 -16.62 23.78
C HIS A 23 2.60 -15.33 23.13
N GLU A 24 3.28 -14.21 23.38
CA GLU A 24 2.95 -12.96 22.69
C GLU A 24 3.67 -12.87 21.34
N LEU A 25 2.94 -12.51 20.28
CA LEU A 25 3.48 -12.32 18.93
C LEU A 25 4.69 -11.36 18.87
N PRO A 26 4.71 -10.22 19.60
CA PRO A 26 5.88 -9.34 19.65
C PRO A 26 7.10 -10.01 20.25
N HIS A 27 6.94 -10.94 21.19
CA HIS A 27 8.07 -11.68 21.75
C HIS A 27 8.69 -12.61 20.71
N LEU A 28 7.84 -13.31 19.94
CA LEU A 28 8.29 -14.23 18.88
C LEU A 28 8.93 -13.52 17.68
N LEU A 29 8.53 -12.29 17.39
CA LEU A 29 9.09 -11.49 16.30
C LEU A 29 10.59 -11.19 16.51
N TRP A 30 10.97 -10.89 17.75
CA TRP A 30 12.32 -10.49 18.10
C TRP A 30 13.20 -11.65 18.58
N THR A 31 12.64 -12.83 18.85
CA THR A 31 13.43 -14.02 19.18
C THR A 31 14.04 -14.66 17.94
N PRO A 32 15.32 -15.11 18.03
CA PRO A 32 15.96 -15.80 16.92
C PRO A 32 15.27 -17.15 16.66
N PRO A 33 15.22 -17.62 15.40
CA PRO A 33 14.50 -18.85 15.04
C PRO A 33 14.91 -20.08 15.87
N ARG A 34 16.18 -20.17 16.27
CA ARG A 34 16.74 -21.28 17.07
C ARG A 34 16.21 -21.33 18.50
N ALA A 35 15.77 -20.20 19.05
CA ALA A 35 15.31 -20.06 20.43
C ALA A 35 13.78 -20.10 20.54
N ARG A 36 13.07 -20.33 19.43
CA ARG A 36 11.61 -20.37 19.44
C ARG A 36 11.11 -21.72 19.96
N PRO A 37 10.00 -21.73 20.71
CA PRO A 37 9.38 -22.97 21.14
C PRO A 37 9.08 -23.87 19.94
N THR A 38 9.56 -25.12 19.98
CA THR A 38 9.38 -26.13 18.93
C THR A 38 7.94 -26.63 18.80
N LEU A 39 7.11 -26.45 19.83
CA LEU A 39 5.72 -26.92 19.93
C LEU A 39 4.67 -25.89 19.47
N LEU A 40 5.11 -24.75 18.94
CA LEU A 40 4.19 -23.75 18.41
C LEU A 40 3.52 -24.29 17.13
N LEU A 41 2.26 -24.71 17.24
CA LEU A 41 1.34 -24.95 16.11
C LEU A 41 0.95 -23.62 15.46
N LEU A 42 1.96 -22.82 15.09
CA LEU A 42 1.74 -21.57 14.38
C LEU A 42 1.17 -21.89 13.00
N PRO A 43 0.14 -21.16 12.56
CA PRO A 43 -0.29 -21.15 11.16
C PRO A 43 0.91 -21.03 10.21
N THR A 44 0.89 -21.79 9.13
CA THR A 44 1.94 -21.79 8.09
C THR A 44 2.24 -20.38 7.58
N GLN A 45 1.22 -19.52 7.53
CA GLN A 45 1.34 -18.10 7.17
C GLN A 45 2.23 -17.31 8.14
N LEU A 46 2.05 -17.47 9.46
CA LEU A 46 2.86 -16.77 10.46
C LEU A 46 4.32 -17.24 10.44
N LEU A 47 4.55 -18.54 10.22
CA LEU A 47 5.91 -19.08 10.06
C LEU A 47 6.61 -18.47 8.84
N LEU A 48 5.93 -18.38 7.70
CA LEU A 48 6.46 -17.72 6.49
C LEU A 48 6.76 -16.24 6.74
N LEU A 49 5.85 -15.51 7.39
CA LEU A 49 6.06 -14.10 7.72
C LEU A 49 7.29 -13.90 8.62
N PHE A 50 7.50 -14.77 9.60
CA PHE A 50 8.70 -14.71 10.42
C PHE A 50 9.98 -15.04 9.65
N GLN A 51 9.94 -16.01 8.73
CA GLN A 51 11.08 -16.33 7.88
C GLN A 51 11.45 -15.15 6.98
N ILE A 52 10.45 -14.49 6.39
CA ILE A 52 10.62 -13.27 5.59
C ILE A 52 11.22 -12.18 6.47
N TRP A 53 10.66 -11.93 7.66
CA TRP A 53 11.17 -10.95 8.60
C TRP A 53 12.66 -11.16 8.91
N HIS A 54 13.06 -12.37 9.32
CA HIS A 54 14.46 -12.66 9.64
C HIS A 54 15.39 -12.57 8.43
N LYS A 55 14.91 -12.90 7.23
CA LYS A 55 15.68 -12.78 5.99
C LYS A 55 15.94 -11.33 5.60
N TYR A 56 14.96 -10.44 5.77
CA TYR A 56 15.02 -9.05 5.29
C TYR A 56 15.43 -8.04 6.37
N ARG A 57 15.29 -8.36 7.66
CA ARG A 57 15.66 -7.50 8.78
C ARG A 57 17.11 -6.95 8.69
N PRO A 58 18.14 -7.74 8.34
CA PRO A 58 19.49 -7.21 8.15
C PRO A 58 19.60 -6.15 7.04
N ARG A 59 18.77 -6.26 5.99
CA ARG A 59 18.74 -5.31 4.87
C ARG A 59 18.06 -3.99 5.24
N LEU A 60 17.27 -3.97 6.31
CA LEU A 60 16.62 -2.77 6.85
C LEU A 60 17.53 -2.00 7.82
N GLY A 61 18.80 -2.39 7.96
CA GLY A 61 19.75 -1.79 8.89
C GLY A 61 19.63 -2.27 10.34
N SER A 62 18.72 -3.20 10.63
CA SER A 62 18.60 -3.83 11.95
C SER A 62 19.59 -4.99 12.11
N THR A 63 20.08 -5.16 13.33
CA THR A 63 21.03 -6.23 13.68
C THR A 63 20.38 -7.63 13.56
N PRO A 64 21.15 -8.64 13.13
CA PRO A 64 20.62 -9.99 12.85
C PRO A 64 20.24 -10.79 14.10
N SER A 65 20.89 -10.56 15.26
CA SER A 65 20.67 -11.37 16.46
C SER A 65 19.76 -10.71 17.51
N LEU A 66 20.00 -9.46 17.88
CA LEU A 66 19.27 -8.78 18.96
C LEU A 66 19.10 -7.29 18.69
N SER A 67 17.86 -6.80 18.68
CA SER A 67 17.55 -5.36 18.53
C SER A 67 17.32 -4.73 19.89
N LEU A 68 17.60 -3.43 20.04
CA LEU A 68 17.27 -2.66 21.24
C LEU A 68 15.75 -2.62 21.52
N VAL A 69 14.94 -2.89 20.50
CA VAL A 69 13.47 -3.00 20.60
C VAL A 69 13.01 -4.38 21.08
N THR A 70 13.91 -5.33 21.32
CA THR A 70 13.53 -6.62 21.88
C THR A 70 12.93 -6.44 23.28
N PRO A 71 11.70 -6.93 23.52
CA PRO A 71 11.05 -6.85 24.83
C PRO A 71 11.73 -7.81 25.81
N LEU A 72 11.87 -7.39 27.07
CA LEU A 72 12.45 -8.22 28.13
C LEU A 72 11.62 -9.48 28.42
N GLY A 73 10.32 -9.45 28.12
CA GLY A 73 9.46 -10.65 28.16
C GLY A 73 9.79 -11.70 27.12
N ALA A 74 10.60 -11.37 26.11
CA ALA A 74 11.12 -12.33 25.13
C ALA A 74 12.44 -12.99 25.54
N MET A 75 13.14 -12.43 26.54
CA MET A 75 14.42 -12.96 27.01
C MET A 75 14.31 -14.37 27.62
N PRO A 76 13.20 -14.80 28.27
CA PRO A 76 13.04 -16.18 28.73
C PRO A 76 13.14 -17.24 27.61
N TYR A 77 12.81 -16.90 26.36
CA TYR A 77 12.97 -17.82 25.23
C TYR A 77 14.46 -18.04 24.87
N ILE A 78 15.31 -17.06 25.14
CA ILE A 78 16.73 -17.07 24.84
C ILE A 78 17.55 -17.56 26.05
N ILE A 79 17.14 -17.14 27.25
CA ILE A 79 17.73 -17.42 28.55
C ILE A 79 16.62 -18.03 29.42
N PRO A 80 16.47 -19.37 29.46
CA PRO A 80 15.37 -20.03 30.17
C PRO A 80 15.25 -19.67 31.66
N THR A 81 16.36 -19.30 32.30
CA THR A 81 16.45 -18.92 33.72
C THR A 81 16.16 -17.45 33.99
N PHE A 82 15.89 -16.64 32.96
CA PHE A 82 15.67 -15.21 33.11
C PHE A 82 14.25 -14.90 33.61
N ASN A 83 14.15 -14.18 34.73
CA ASN A 83 12.88 -13.73 35.27
C ASN A 83 12.62 -12.26 34.91
N SER A 84 11.71 -12.01 33.96
CA SER A 84 11.31 -10.66 33.52
C SER A 84 10.23 -10.01 34.38
N ALA A 85 9.53 -10.75 35.25
CA ALA A 85 8.39 -10.25 36.01
C ALA A 85 8.69 -9.02 36.89
N PRO A 86 9.80 -8.97 37.68
CA PRO A 86 10.08 -7.81 38.53
C PRO A 86 10.45 -6.55 37.73
N TRP A 87 10.87 -6.72 36.48
CA TRP A 87 11.26 -5.62 35.58
C TRP A 87 10.02 -4.99 34.93
N HIS A 88 9.07 -5.81 34.48
CA HIS A 88 7.81 -5.36 33.91
C HIS A 88 6.95 -4.57 34.92
N LEU A 89 6.91 -5.00 36.18
CA LEU A 89 6.20 -4.28 37.25
C LEU A 89 6.72 -2.84 37.45
N ARG A 90 8.00 -2.60 37.14
CA ARG A 90 8.65 -1.29 37.20
C ARG A 90 8.71 -0.57 35.86
N ARG A 91 7.88 -1.00 34.89
CA ARG A 91 7.79 -0.47 33.51
C ARG A 91 9.05 -0.61 32.67
N VAL A 92 9.99 -1.47 33.07
CA VAL A 92 11.15 -1.81 32.24
C VAL A 92 10.74 -2.93 31.31
N THR A 93 10.31 -2.56 30.10
CA THR A 93 9.70 -3.50 29.14
C THR A 93 10.61 -3.92 27.98
N HIS A 94 11.58 -3.09 27.59
CA HIS A 94 12.44 -3.30 26.41
C HIS A 94 13.93 -3.09 26.74
N LEU A 95 14.81 -3.63 25.91
CA LEU A 95 16.27 -3.52 26.09
C LEU A 95 16.80 -2.09 26.02
N TYR A 96 16.24 -1.22 25.17
CA TYR A 96 16.69 0.17 25.06
C TYR A 96 16.62 0.95 26.39
N HIS A 97 15.77 0.55 27.34
CA HIS A 97 15.72 1.16 28.68
C HIS A 97 17.00 0.94 29.50
N LEU A 98 17.79 -0.09 29.17
CA LEU A 98 19.01 -0.48 29.88
C LEU A 98 20.25 0.25 29.38
N PHE A 99 20.13 1.05 28.32
CA PHE A 99 21.24 1.77 27.70
C PHE A 99 21.10 3.28 27.93
N ALA A 100 22.25 3.94 28.12
CA ALA A 100 22.38 5.39 28.10
C ALA A 100 23.67 5.76 27.38
N ALA A 101 23.60 6.69 26.41
CA ALA A 101 24.75 7.17 25.63
C ALA A 101 25.66 6.04 25.12
N ASP A 102 25.05 5.05 24.46
CA ASP A 102 25.71 3.88 23.86
C ASP A 102 26.41 2.91 24.84
N LYS A 103 26.18 3.05 26.15
CA LYS A 103 26.70 2.16 27.18
C LYS A 103 25.58 1.48 27.98
N LEU A 104 25.81 0.21 28.32
CA LEU A 104 24.94 -0.53 29.23
C LEU A 104 25.06 0.08 30.64
N LEU A 105 23.93 0.44 31.25
CA LEU A 105 23.90 0.95 32.62
C LEU A 105 24.29 -0.14 33.61
N ASP A 106 25.07 0.22 34.64
CA ASP A 106 25.36 -0.67 35.75
C ASP A 106 24.12 -0.86 36.64
N PHE A 107 24.08 -2.00 37.34
CA PHE A 107 22.95 -2.36 38.20
C PHE A 107 22.60 -1.31 39.27
N PRO A 108 23.57 -0.66 39.95
CA PRO A 108 23.26 0.40 40.91
C PRO A 108 22.54 1.59 40.25
N SER A 109 22.97 2.00 39.06
CA SER A 109 22.34 3.10 38.30
C SER A 109 20.95 2.73 37.79
N LEU A 110 20.74 1.48 37.37
CA LEU A 110 19.40 0.98 37.01
C LEU A 110 18.45 0.94 38.20
N ARG A 111 18.97 0.59 39.38
CA ARG A 111 18.20 0.60 40.62
C ARG A 111 17.78 2.02 41.02
N GLU A 112 18.67 2.98 40.89
CA GLU A 112 18.35 4.40 41.13
C GLU A 112 17.28 4.91 40.16
N LYS A 113 17.40 4.56 38.88
CA LYS A 113 16.50 5.04 37.82
C LYS A 113 15.11 4.39 37.83
N PHE A 114 15.01 3.11 38.14
CA PHE A 114 13.77 2.33 38.01
C PHE A 114 13.27 1.68 39.31
N ALA A 115 13.96 1.90 40.44
CA ALA A 115 13.64 1.30 41.75
C ALA A 115 13.53 -0.24 41.69
N LEU A 116 14.48 -0.89 41.02
CA LEU A 116 14.52 -2.36 40.86
C LEU A 116 14.92 -3.07 42.17
N PRO A 117 14.34 -4.25 42.47
CA PRO A 117 14.68 -4.99 43.68
C PRO A 117 16.07 -5.62 43.59
N HIS A 118 16.75 -5.80 44.73
CA HIS A 118 18.08 -6.45 44.77
C HIS A 118 18.06 -7.88 44.23
N SER A 119 16.92 -8.58 44.34
CA SER A 119 16.70 -9.92 43.78
C SER A 119 16.83 -9.97 42.25
N SER A 120 16.73 -8.84 41.55
CA SER A 120 16.89 -8.76 40.08
C SER A 120 18.35 -8.69 39.61
N LEU A 121 19.32 -8.63 40.53
CA LEU A 121 20.75 -8.57 40.19
C LEU A 121 21.18 -9.78 39.35
N TYR A 122 20.74 -10.98 39.72
CA TYR A 122 21.09 -12.21 39.00
C TYR A 122 20.55 -12.19 37.56
N SER A 123 19.29 -11.76 37.37
CA SER A 123 18.70 -11.57 36.03
C SER A 123 19.46 -10.54 35.19
N TYR A 124 19.95 -9.45 35.82
CA TYR A 124 20.76 -8.45 35.14
C TYR A 124 22.11 -9.03 34.70
N LEU A 125 22.78 -9.80 35.56
CA LEU A 125 24.07 -10.43 35.23
C LEU A 125 23.94 -11.45 34.10
N GLN A 126 22.87 -12.24 34.11
CA GLN A 126 22.55 -13.17 33.01
C GLN A 126 22.43 -12.41 31.68
N LEU A 127 21.65 -11.33 31.66
CA LEU A 127 21.44 -10.49 30.48
C LEU A 127 22.75 -9.82 30.03
N LYS A 128 23.52 -9.26 30.95
CA LYS A 128 24.83 -8.65 30.70
C LYS A 128 25.79 -9.67 30.06
N SER A 129 25.86 -10.89 30.61
CA SER A 129 26.72 -11.96 30.07
C SER A 129 26.32 -12.38 28.66
N TYR A 130 25.03 -12.43 28.36
CA TYR A 130 24.51 -12.77 27.04
C TYR A 130 24.83 -11.66 26.03
N LEU A 131 24.60 -10.40 26.40
CA LEU A 131 24.94 -9.26 25.55
C LEU A 131 26.43 -9.28 25.19
N TYR A 132 27.35 -9.47 26.14
CA TYR A 132 28.78 -9.56 25.82
C TYR A 132 29.14 -10.74 24.89
N LYS A 133 28.47 -11.89 25.03
CA LYS A 133 28.66 -13.04 24.12
C LYS A 133 28.16 -12.74 22.69
N GLU A 134 27.10 -11.96 22.55
CA GLU A 134 26.61 -11.54 21.23
C GLU A 134 27.50 -10.45 20.61
N ALA A 135 28.03 -9.53 21.43
CA ALA A 135 29.00 -8.50 21.01
C ALA A 135 30.22 -9.11 20.32
N THR A 136 30.72 -10.18 20.91
CA THR A 136 31.94 -10.87 20.46
C THR A 136 31.69 -11.68 19.19
N ARG A 137 30.49 -12.24 19.00
CA ARG A 137 30.12 -12.99 17.79
C ARG A 137 29.79 -12.09 16.61
N HIS A 138 29.23 -10.93 16.88
CA HIS A 138 28.80 -9.98 15.87
C HIS A 138 29.15 -8.56 16.34
N PRO A 139 30.33 -8.02 15.98
CA PRO A 139 30.76 -6.70 16.46
C PRO A 139 29.80 -5.56 16.08
N ASP A 140 29.04 -5.72 14.98
CA ASP A 140 27.99 -4.80 14.57
C ASP A 140 26.65 -4.98 15.32
N THR A 141 26.43 -6.08 16.06
CA THR A 141 25.20 -6.26 16.87
C THR A 141 25.18 -5.42 18.13
N LEU A 142 26.37 -5.13 18.68
CA LEU A 142 26.59 -4.20 19.77
C LEU A 142 27.41 -2.99 19.35
N ARG A 143 27.42 -2.67 18.05
CA ARG A 143 27.29 -1.26 17.69
C ARG A 143 25.91 -0.83 18.18
N VAL A 144 25.90 -0.53 19.48
CA VAL A 144 24.99 0.38 20.14
C VAL A 144 25.21 1.71 19.43
N THR A 145 24.76 1.81 18.19
CA THR A 145 24.28 3.06 17.69
C THR A 145 22.91 3.13 18.33
N ASN A 146 22.68 4.08 19.22
CA ASN A 146 21.36 4.42 19.78
C ASN A 146 20.29 4.75 18.70
N ARG A 147 20.55 4.43 17.44
CA ARG A 147 19.70 4.69 16.29
C ARG A 147 18.76 3.51 16.16
N ILE A 148 17.71 3.55 16.97
CA ILE A 148 16.46 2.84 16.66
C ILE A 148 16.17 3.13 15.19
N THR A 149 16.11 2.09 14.35
CA THR A 149 15.84 2.30 12.92
C THR A 149 14.44 2.87 12.73
N GLU A 150 14.16 3.53 11.60
CA GLU A 150 12.81 4.03 11.29
C GLU A 150 11.76 2.92 11.43
N TRP A 151 12.13 1.70 11.00
CA TRP A 151 11.31 0.50 11.11
C TRP A 151 11.09 0.04 12.57
N GLU A 152 12.14 0.04 13.38
CA GLU A 152 12.05 -0.28 14.81
C GLU A 152 11.19 0.74 15.57
N GLN A 153 11.32 2.02 15.23
CA GLN A 153 10.51 3.10 15.78
C GLN A 153 9.04 2.98 15.37
N MET A 154 8.77 2.55 14.14
CA MET A 154 7.40 2.26 13.69
C MET A 154 6.78 1.07 14.44
N CYS A 155 7.55 0.02 14.74
CA CYS A 155 7.06 -1.11 15.53
C CYS A 155 6.72 -0.70 16.98
N LEU A 156 7.45 0.26 17.55
CA LEU A 156 7.18 0.81 18.88
C LEU A 156 5.97 1.75 18.88
N SER A 157 5.88 2.66 17.91
CA SER A 157 4.82 3.68 17.84
C SER A 157 3.44 3.09 17.56
N ALA A 158 3.38 1.95 16.85
CA ALA A 158 2.14 1.23 16.56
C ALA A 158 1.36 0.80 17.83
N LYS A 159 2.05 0.60 18.97
CA LYS A 159 1.41 0.23 20.25
C LYS A 159 0.98 1.44 21.09
N LEU A 160 1.58 2.60 20.86
CA LEU A 160 1.51 3.75 21.78
C LEU A 160 0.41 4.76 21.42
N LEU A 161 -0.05 4.78 20.16
CA LEU A 161 -0.95 5.82 19.67
C LEU A 161 -2.10 5.22 18.84
N PRO A 162 -3.38 5.41 19.25
CA PRO A 162 -4.55 4.92 18.51
C PRO A 162 -4.72 5.59 17.12
N HIS A 163 -3.96 6.65 16.84
CA HIS A 163 -3.96 7.37 15.56
C HIS A 163 -2.74 7.08 14.68
N CYS A 164 -1.80 6.25 15.14
CA CYS A 164 -0.71 5.81 14.28
C CYS A 164 -1.29 4.92 13.19
N LYS A 165 -1.02 5.28 11.93
CA LYS A 165 -1.34 4.46 10.75
C LYS A 165 -0.06 3.70 10.35
N PRO A 166 0.34 2.63 11.07
CA PRO A 166 1.64 1.98 10.88
C PRO A 166 1.82 1.46 9.46
N ILE A 167 0.75 0.98 8.84
CA ILE A 167 0.74 0.57 7.43
C ILE A 167 1.03 1.76 6.51
N SER A 168 0.42 2.93 6.77
CA SER A 168 0.68 4.14 5.97
C SER A 168 2.11 4.63 6.13
N MET A 169 2.67 4.57 7.35
CA MET A 169 4.06 4.92 7.62
C MET A 169 5.02 3.98 6.89
N CYS A 170 4.72 2.67 6.93
CA CYS A 170 5.45 1.63 6.21
C CYS A 170 5.45 1.89 4.71
N LEU A 171 4.28 2.15 4.14
CA LEU A 171 4.15 2.48 2.73
C LEU A 171 4.90 3.78 2.39
N SER A 172 4.82 4.83 3.22
CA SER A 172 5.56 6.07 2.96
C SER A 172 7.08 5.87 2.97
N SER A 173 7.60 5.08 3.92
CA SER A 173 9.02 4.73 3.96
C SER A 173 9.39 3.87 2.75
N MET A 174 8.58 2.86 2.39
CA MET A 174 8.84 2.05 1.18
C MET A 174 8.81 2.88 -0.10
N THR A 175 7.98 3.91 -0.18
CA THR A 175 7.94 4.82 -1.33
C THR A 175 9.12 5.79 -1.36
N SER A 176 9.68 6.20 -0.21
CA SER A 176 10.85 7.09 -0.19
C SER A 176 12.12 6.39 -0.70
N TYR A 177 12.28 5.08 -0.45
CA TYR A 177 13.38 4.30 -1.01
C TYR A 177 13.25 4.03 -2.52
N ASN A 178 12.02 4.10 -3.04
CA ASN A 178 11.71 3.82 -4.44
C ASN A 178 11.50 5.13 -5.21
N HIS A 179 12.60 5.79 -5.58
CA HIS A 179 12.57 6.93 -6.51
C HIS A 179 12.29 6.45 -7.95
N PHE A 180 11.10 5.92 -8.21
CA PHE A 180 10.67 5.64 -9.58
C PHE A 180 10.47 6.98 -10.31
N SER A 181 11.32 7.23 -11.30
CA SER A 181 11.19 8.43 -12.13
C SER A 181 10.00 8.28 -13.08
N THR A 182 8.93 9.04 -12.82
CA THR A 182 7.76 9.18 -13.71
C THR A 182 8.11 9.90 -15.02
N THR A 183 9.26 10.57 -15.06
CA THR A 183 9.74 11.39 -16.20
C THR A 183 9.81 10.62 -17.52
N LYS A 184 10.19 9.34 -17.48
CA LYS A 184 10.25 8.49 -18.69
C LYS A 184 8.87 8.32 -19.31
N TYR A 185 7.85 8.06 -18.51
CA TYR A 185 6.49 7.86 -18.98
C TYR A 185 5.86 9.16 -19.44
N ALA A 186 6.12 10.26 -18.73
CA ALA A 186 5.71 11.60 -19.13
C ALA A 186 6.21 11.95 -20.54
N ARG A 187 7.51 11.82 -20.81
CA ARG A 187 8.09 12.09 -22.13
C ARG A 187 7.49 11.22 -23.25
N GLN A 188 7.18 9.96 -22.96
CA GLN A 188 6.53 9.07 -23.92
C GLN A 188 5.10 9.53 -24.25
N TRP A 189 4.34 9.97 -23.25
CA TRP A 189 3.01 10.53 -23.48
C TRP A 189 3.05 11.89 -24.17
N GLU A 190 4.00 12.76 -23.86
CA GLU A 190 4.19 14.05 -24.54
C GLU A 190 4.43 13.86 -26.05
N SER A 191 5.28 12.89 -26.40
CA SER A 191 5.55 12.53 -27.80
C SER A 191 4.32 11.97 -28.51
N ASP A 192 3.53 11.11 -27.86
CA ASP A 192 2.33 10.51 -28.48
C ASP A 192 1.19 11.53 -28.65
N LEU A 193 1.07 12.46 -27.70
CA LEU A 193 -0.02 13.44 -27.66
C LEU A 193 0.33 14.74 -28.39
N ASN A 194 1.53 14.83 -28.99
CA ASN A 194 2.08 16.03 -29.62
C ASN A 194 1.95 17.28 -28.72
N CYS A 195 2.21 17.11 -27.43
CA CYS A 195 2.10 18.16 -26.42
C CYS A 195 3.50 18.41 -25.81
N PRO A 196 4.33 19.29 -26.40
CA PRO A 196 5.68 19.53 -25.92
C PRO A 196 5.70 20.43 -24.67
N GLY A 197 6.24 19.93 -23.54
CA GLY A 197 6.66 20.76 -22.40
C GLY A 197 5.55 21.42 -21.55
N PRO A 198 5.91 22.23 -20.53
CA PRO A 198 5.35 22.25 -19.16
C PRO A 198 3.98 22.94 -18.99
N LEU A 199 3.07 22.80 -19.95
CA LEU A 199 1.67 23.19 -19.76
C LEU A 199 0.92 22.24 -18.81
N LYS A 200 1.48 21.06 -18.51
CA LYS A 200 0.91 20.09 -17.57
C LYS A 200 1.97 19.63 -16.57
N ALA A 201 1.73 19.87 -15.28
CA ALA A 201 2.53 19.30 -14.23
C ALA A 201 2.24 17.78 -14.15
N TRP A 202 2.99 16.97 -14.92
CA TRP A 202 2.87 15.51 -14.90
C TRP A 202 2.93 14.95 -13.48
N ASP A 203 3.70 15.58 -12.60
CA ASP A 203 3.72 15.22 -11.18
C ASP A 203 2.33 15.29 -10.57
N THR A 204 1.53 16.30 -10.86
CA THR A 204 0.14 16.37 -10.39
C THR A 204 -0.75 15.31 -11.01
N ILE A 205 -0.54 14.93 -12.28
CA ILE A 205 -1.29 13.85 -12.94
C ILE A 205 -0.95 12.50 -12.28
N PHE A 206 0.33 12.21 -12.03
CA PHE A 206 0.78 10.96 -11.41
C PHE A 206 0.47 10.90 -9.90
N THR A 207 0.44 12.04 -9.20
CA THR A 207 0.23 12.14 -7.73
C THR A 207 -1.18 12.51 -7.31
N ASN A 208 -2.06 12.89 -8.23
CA ASN A 208 -3.47 13.16 -7.94
C ASN A 208 -4.33 11.97 -8.42
N PRO A 209 -4.25 10.81 -7.75
CA PRO A 209 -5.03 9.64 -8.11
C PRO A 209 -6.48 9.93 -7.78
N LEU A 210 -7.18 10.54 -8.75
CA LEU A 210 -8.63 10.58 -8.85
C LEU A 210 -9.31 10.71 -7.49
N LYS A 211 -8.92 11.72 -6.68
CA LYS A 211 -9.35 11.88 -5.26
C LYS A 211 -10.87 11.91 -5.08
N LEU A 212 -11.60 12.12 -6.18
CA LEU A 212 -13.05 12.10 -6.28
C LEU A 212 -13.66 10.68 -6.27
N LEU A 213 -12.88 9.67 -6.64
CA LEU A 213 -13.29 8.26 -6.73
C LEU A 213 -12.94 7.50 -5.46
N LYS A 214 -13.76 6.49 -5.16
CA LYS A 214 -13.53 5.56 -4.04
C LYS A 214 -13.14 4.16 -4.49
N SER A 215 -13.33 3.83 -5.78
CA SER A 215 -13.04 2.52 -6.33
C SER A 215 -11.54 2.35 -6.57
N SER A 216 -10.88 1.52 -5.75
CA SER A 216 -9.47 1.17 -5.93
C SER A 216 -9.20 0.51 -7.28
N ALA A 217 -10.15 -0.30 -7.79
CA ALA A 217 -10.03 -0.97 -9.08
C ALA A 217 -9.93 0.01 -10.27
N LEU A 218 -10.75 1.07 -10.27
CA LEU A 218 -10.70 2.09 -11.34
C LEU A 218 -9.41 2.93 -11.25
N ILE A 219 -8.99 3.26 -10.03
CA ILE A 219 -7.75 4.01 -9.78
C ILE A 219 -6.53 3.19 -10.25
N GLU A 220 -6.44 1.92 -9.85
CA GLU A 220 -5.36 1.01 -10.25
C GLU A 220 -5.29 0.86 -11.78
N GLN A 221 -6.44 0.67 -12.42
CA GLN A 221 -6.50 0.52 -13.86
C GLN A 221 -6.01 1.78 -14.59
N HIS A 222 -6.40 2.96 -14.12
CA HIS A 222 -5.90 4.21 -14.70
C HIS A 222 -4.39 4.33 -14.56
N HIS A 223 -3.84 3.99 -13.39
CA HIS A 223 -2.39 3.95 -13.20
C HIS A 223 -1.72 2.98 -14.18
N LYS A 224 -2.30 1.81 -14.47
CA LYS A 224 -1.76 0.88 -15.49
C LYS A 224 -1.67 1.53 -16.87
N ILE A 225 -2.58 2.44 -17.22
CA ILE A 225 -2.52 3.20 -18.48
C ILE A 225 -1.42 4.25 -18.40
N LEU A 226 -1.41 5.10 -17.36
CA LEU A 226 -0.40 6.15 -17.19
C LEU A 226 1.03 5.61 -17.18
N TYR A 227 1.27 4.53 -16.43
CA TYR A 227 2.57 3.84 -16.36
C TYR A 227 2.82 2.90 -17.55
N ARG A 228 1.92 2.88 -18.54
CA ARG A 228 2.07 2.11 -19.78
C ARG A 228 2.33 0.62 -19.50
N TRP A 229 1.63 0.05 -18.53
CA TRP A 229 1.76 -1.34 -18.07
C TRP A 229 1.36 -2.34 -19.15
N TYR A 230 0.32 -2.03 -19.92
CA TYR A 230 -0.20 -2.94 -20.93
C TYR A 230 0.83 -3.24 -22.02
N LEU A 231 1.01 -4.53 -22.32
CA LEU A 231 1.85 -4.97 -23.42
C LEU A 231 1.11 -4.75 -24.74
N VAL A 232 1.73 -4.02 -25.64
CA VAL A 232 1.20 -3.68 -26.97
C VAL A 232 1.94 -4.48 -28.06
N PRO A 233 1.36 -4.71 -29.25
CA PRO A 233 1.98 -5.44 -30.36
C PRO A 233 3.39 -4.97 -30.70
N THR A 234 3.63 -3.66 -30.75
CA THR A 234 4.98 -3.11 -31.01
C THR A 234 6.00 -3.52 -29.95
N ARG A 235 5.60 -3.63 -28.67
CA ARG A 235 6.48 -4.13 -27.60
C ARG A 235 6.60 -5.65 -27.64
N LEU A 236 5.52 -6.36 -27.95
CA LEU A 236 5.53 -7.81 -28.05
C LEU A 236 6.39 -8.30 -29.21
N HIS A 237 6.33 -7.64 -30.37
CA HIS A 237 7.21 -7.92 -31.50
C HIS A 237 8.69 -7.73 -31.14
N LYS A 238 9.03 -6.72 -30.33
CA LYS A 238 10.41 -6.52 -29.84
C LYS A 238 10.89 -7.63 -28.90
N ILE A 239 10.00 -8.22 -28.11
CA ILE A 239 10.34 -9.32 -27.19
C ILE A 239 10.33 -10.66 -27.93
N PHE A 240 9.35 -10.87 -28.80
CA PHE A 240 9.10 -12.06 -29.59
C PHE A 240 8.98 -11.68 -31.07
N PRO A 241 10.09 -11.69 -31.83
CA PRO A 241 10.11 -11.27 -33.23
C PRO A 241 9.16 -12.05 -34.15
N SER A 242 8.73 -13.25 -33.73
CA SER A 242 7.75 -14.08 -34.44
C SER A 242 6.31 -13.52 -34.40
N THR A 243 6.01 -12.55 -33.53
CA THR A 243 4.67 -11.96 -33.39
C THR A 243 4.55 -10.71 -34.26
N SER A 244 3.40 -10.45 -34.90
CA SER A 244 3.19 -9.20 -35.67
C SER A 244 3.20 -7.94 -34.80
N SER A 245 3.80 -6.86 -35.31
CA SER A 245 3.77 -5.52 -34.70
C SER A 245 2.46 -4.77 -34.95
N GLN A 246 1.58 -5.31 -35.80
CA GLN A 246 0.32 -4.67 -36.18
C GLN A 246 -0.71 -4.69 -35.05
N CYS A 247 -1.59 -3.69 -35.06
CA CYS A 247 -2.71 -3.59 -34.13
C CYS A 247 -3.65 -4.80 -34.23
N TRP A 248 -4.04 -5.37 -33.08
CA TRP A 248 -4.97 -6.51 -33.00
C TRP A 248 -6.39 -6.22 -33.50
N ARG A 249 -6.75 -4.94 -33.72
CA ARG A 249 -8.11 -4.54 -34.11
C ARG A 249 -8.22 -4.17 -35.57
N CYS A 250 -7.32 -3.30 -36.04
CA CYS A 250 -7.37 -2.82 -37.42
C CYS A 250 -6.48 -3.63 -38.36
N HIS A 251 -5.45 -4.33 -37.86
CA HIS A 251 -4.45 -5.07 -38.64
C HIS A 251 -3.73 -4.25 -39.73
N THR A 252 -3.85 -2.91 -39.72
CA THR A 252 -3.27 -2.04 -40.75
C THR A 252 -2.07 -1.24 -40.24
N GLN A 253 -2.18 -0.61 -39.07
CA GLN A 253 -1.14 0.22 -38.48
C GLN A 253 -0.41 -0.51 -37.34
N GLU A 254 0.78 -0.02 -36.98
CA GLU A 254 1.51 -0.51 -35.83
C GLU A 254 0.71 -0.33 -34.54
N GLY A 255 0.64 -1.39 -33.73
CA GLY A 255 -0.02 -1.38 -32.44
C GLY A 255 0.82 -0.67 -31.38
N SER A 256 0.90 0.66 -31.45
CA SER A 256 1.46 1.49 -30.38
C SER A 256 0.47 1.65 -29.22
N MET A 257 0.94 2.15 -28.07
CA MET A 257 0.06 2.42 -26.92
C MET A 257 -1.00 3.46 -27.28
N TYR A 258 -0.59 4.55 -27.91
CA TYR A 258 -1.52 5.59 -28.38
C TYR A 258 -2.52 5.04 -29.40
N HIS A 259 -2.06 4.20 -30.34
CA HIS A 259 -2.95 3.61 -31.34
C HIS A 259 -4.02 2.71 -30.72
N ILE A 260 -3.64 1.80 -29.83
CA ILE A 260 -4.60 0.84 -29.25
C ILE A 260 -5.59 1.52 -28.29
N TRP A 261 -5.17 2.58 -27.62
CA TRP A 261 -6.04 3.30 -26.68
C TRP A 261 -6.86 4.42 -27.32
N TRP A 262 -6.41 5.00 -28.42
CA TRP A 262 -7.05 6.19 -29.00
C TRP A 262 -7.13 6.18 -30.53
N SER A 263 -6.02 6.22 -31.25
CA SER A 263 -6.03 6.54 -32.69
C SER A 263 -6.45 5.41 -33.63
N CYS A 264 -6.74 4.21 -33.10
CA CYS A 264 -7.23 3.10 -33.91
C CYS A 264 -8.58 3.44 -34.57
N PRO A 265 -8.71 3.39 -35.91
CA PRO A 265 -9.94 3.74 -36.61
C PRO A 265 -11.17 2.93 -36.16
N ARG A 266 -10.96 1.65 -35.83
CA ARG A 266 -12.04 0.81 -35.30
C ARG A 266 -12.55 1.31 -33.95
N LEU A 267 -11.66 1.86 -33.12
CA LEU A 267 -11.98 2.33 -31.77
C LEU A 267 -12.66 3.70 -31.76
N LEU A 268 -12.48 4.52 -32.80
CA LEU A 268 -13.04 5.88 -32.86
C LEU A 268 -14.56 5.89 -32.65
N ASN A 269 -15.30 4.97 -33.28
CA ASN A 269 -16.74 4.88 -33.12
C ASN A 269 -17.15 4.65 -31.66
N TYR A 270 -16.41 3.80 -30.94
CA TYR A 270 -16.66 3.56 -29.52
C TYR A 270 -16.40 4.81 -28.68
N TRP A 271 -15.33 5.56 -28.96
CA TRP A 271 -15.06 6.80 -28.26
C TRP A 271 -16.09 7.89 -28.56
N ASN A 272 -16.64 7.93 -29.77
CA ASN A 272 -17.75 8.82 -30.10
C ASN A 272 -19.01 8.45 -29.30
N GLU A 273 -19.37 7.16 -29.22
CA GLU A 273 -20.51 6.72 -28.38
C GLU A 273 -20.32 7.08 -26.90
N VAL A 274 -19.08 7.00 -26.39
CA VAL A 274 -18.72 7.42 -25.02
C VAL A 274 -18.84 8.93 -24.86
N HIS A 275 -18.40 9.70 -25.87
CA HIS A 275 -18.49 11.15 -25.86
C HIS A 275 -19.93 11.64 -25.86
N ASP A 276 -20.77 11.08 -26.75
CA ASP A 276 -22.20 11.38 -26.80
C ASP A 276 -22.86 11.07 -25.44
N LEU A 277 -22.55 9.92 -24.84
CA LEU A 277 -23.06 9.55 -23.52
C LEU A 277 -22.64 10.56 -22.43
N ILE A 278 -21.41 11.06 -22.47
CA ILE A 278 -20.93 12.06 -21.52
C ILE A 278 -21.69 13.38 -21.71
N GLN A 279 -21.88 13.81 -22.95
CA GLN A 279 -22.64 15.03 -23.25
C GLN A 279 -24.09 14.91 -22.80
N ASP A 280 -24.74 13.77 -23.09
CA ASP A 280 -26.13 13.50 -22.70
C ASP A 280 -26.33 13.54 -21.18
N ILE A 281 -25.41 12.93 -20.41
CA ILE A 281 -25.53 12.83 -18.95
C ILE A 281 -25.12 14.15 -18.27
N THR A 282 -24.04 14.76 -18.73
CA THR A 282 -23.49 15.93 -18.05
C THR A 282 -24.11 17.24 -18.50
N GLN A 283 -24.72 17.28 -19.69
CA GLN A 283 -25.25 18.50 -20.32
C GLN A 283 -24.20 19.62 -20.44
N HIS A 284 -22.91 19.25 -20.50
CA HIS A 284 -21.80 20.17 -20.69
C HIS A 284 -21.07 19.83 -21.99
N PRO A 285 -20.99 20.76 -22.96
CA PRO A 285 -20.22 20.53 -24.17
C PRO A 285 -18.73 20.50 -23.81
N LEU A 286 -18.11 19.35 -24.02
CA LEU A 286 -16.69 19.16 -23.76
C LEU A 286 -16.01 18.58 -24.99
N GLU A 287 -14.82 19.12 -25.27
CA GLU A 287 -13.94 18.59 -26.30
C GLU A 287 -13.34 17.26 -25.84
N PHE A 288 -13.63 16.20 -26.59
CA PHE A 288 -13.10 14.87 -26.32
C PHE A 288 -11.73 14.73 -26.96
N THR A 289 -10.71 15.17 -26.22
CA THR A 289 -9.31 15.09 -26.65
C THR A 289 -8.66 13.82 -26.09
N PRO A 290 -7.57 13.32 -26.70
CA PRO A 290 -6.84 12.20 -26.11
C PRO A 290 -6.31 12.52 -24.69
N LEU A 291 -6.13 13.80 -24.36
CA LEU A 291 -5.72 14.26 -23.04
C LEU A 291 -6.82 14.05 -21.98
N THR A 292 -8.07 14.35 -22.32
CA THR A 292 -9.21 14.07 -21.43
C THR A 292 -9.46 12.58 -21.30
N CYS A 293 -9.24 11.81 -22.38
CA CYS A 293 -9.59 10.39 -22.42
C CYS A 293 -8.53 9.49 -21.80
N LEU A 294 -7.24 9.77 -22.00
CA LEU A 294 -6.14 8.89 -21.55
C LEU A 294 -5.52 9.38 -20.25
N VAL A 295 -5.39 10.70 -20.10
CA VAL A 295 -4.68 11.34 -18.97
C VAL A 295 -5.65 11.93 -17.95
N LEU A 296 -6.95 12.01 -18.29
CA LEU A 296 -8.01 12.56 -17.44
C LEU A 296 -7.74 14.01 -17.04
N ASP A 297 -7.12 14.78 -17.94
CA ASP A 297 -6.93 16.22 -17.75
C ASP A 297 -8.24 16.96 -18.03
N LEU A 298 -9.05 17.13 -16.99
CA LEU A 298 -10.36 17.76 -17.07
C LEU A 298 -10.29 19.27 -16.80
N PRO A 299 -11.06 20.10 -17.53
CA PRO A 299 -11.08 21.55 -17.32
C PRO A 299 -11.37 21.94 -15.87
N ARG A 300 -10.58 22.87 -15.32
CA ARG A 300 -10.71 23.30 -13.92
C ARG A 300 -12.07 23.92 -13.61
N VAL A 301 -12.67 24.58 -14.60
CA VAL A 301 -13.97 25.27 -14.51
C VAL A 301 -15.14 24.31 -14.23
N LEU A 302 -15.01 23.02 -14.58
CA LEU A 302 -16.11 22.07 -14.39
C LEU A 302 -16.44 21.82 -12.91
N PRO A 303 -17.74 21.74 -12.55
CA PRO A 303 -18.16 21.34 -11.22
C PRO A 303 -17.61 19.98 -10.81
N GLN A 304 -17.29 19.80 -9.53
CA GLN A 304 -16.70 18.55 -9.04
C GLN A 304 -17.59 17.32 -9.28
N HIS A 305 -18.91 17.45 -9.23
CA HIS A 305 -19.85 16.34 -9.45
C HIS A 305 -19.88 15.92 -10.93
N VAL A 306 -19.83 16.88 -11.85
CA VAL A 306 -19.68 16.63 -13.30
C VAL A 306 -18.35 15.94 -13.58
N LYS A 307 -17.23 16.47 -13.06
CA LYS A 307 -15.91 15.82 -13.16
C LYS A 307 -15.97 14.38 -12.68
N LYS A 308 -16.57 14.15 -11.51
CA LYS A 308 -16.68 12.80 -10.95
C LYS A 308 -17.48 11.86 -11.85
N MET A 309 -18.61 12.30 -12.41
CA MET A 309 -19.40 11.48 -13.36
C MET A 309 -18.58 11.15 -14.60
N MET A 310 -17.90 12.13 -15.19
CA MET A 310 -17.02 11.91 -16.34
C MET A 310 -15.93 10.88 -16.03
N LEU A 311 -15.31 10.96 -14.85
CA LEU A 311 -14.30 9.99 -14.43
C LEU A 311 -14.86 8.57 -14.38
N HIS A 312 -16.07 8.37 -13.84
CA HIS A 312 -16.72 7.06 -13.87
C HIS A 312 -16.91 6.55 -15.31
N ILE A 313 -17.42 7.38 -16.21
CA ILE A 313 -17.69 7.00 -17.60
C ILE A 313 -16.39 6.66 -18.35
N VAL A 314 -15.40 7.57 -18.35
CA VAL A 314 -14.14 7.39 -19.09
C VAL A 314 -13.34 6.20 -18.55
N LEU A 315 -13.23 6.04 -17.23
CA LEU A 315 -12.50 4.91 -16.64
C LEU A 315 -13.17 3.57 -16.90
N THR A 316 -14.51 3.56 -16.94
CA THR A 316 -15.27 2.35 -17.30
C THR A 316 -15.08 2.02 -18.78
N ALA A 317 -15.06 3.02 -19.66
CA ALA A 317 -14.75 2.82 -21.07
C ALA A 317 -13.34 2.24 -21.26
N GLN A 318 -12.35 2.83 -20.59
CA GLN A 318 -11.00 2.29 -20.54
C GLN A 318 -10.95 0.84 -20.01
N GLN A 319 -11.79 0.51 -19.02
CA GLN A 319 -11.85 -0.82 -18.41
C GLN A 319 -12.32 -1.86 -19.41
N LEU A 320 -13.35 -1.52 -20.17
CA LEU A 320 -13.91 -2.41 -21.17
C LEU A 320 -12.92 -2.66 -22.32
N ILE A 321 -12.19 -1.62 -22.74
CA ILE A 321 -11.07 -1.75 -23.69
C ILE A 321 -9.98 -2.68 -23.12
N ALA A 322 -9.59 -2.51 -21.85
CA ALA A 322 -8.59 -3.36 -21.19
C ALA A 322 -9.05 -4.82 -21.06
N ARG A 323 -10.34 -5.07 -20.77
CA ARG A 323 -10.89 -6.42 -20.67
C ARG A 323 -10.85 -7.17 -21.99
N ARG A 324 -10.98 -6.44 -23.11
CA ARG A 324 -10.91 -6.97 -24.48
C ARG A 324 -9.58 -6.62 -25.15
N TRP A 325 -8.47 -6.70 -24.41
CA TRP A 325 -7.18 -6.16 -24.85
C TRP A 325 -6.69 -6.71 -26.20
N LYS A 326 -6.63 -8.04 -26.34
CA LYS A 326 -6.16 -8.73 -27.56
C LYS A 326 -7.28 -9.05 -28.56
N SER A 327 -8.51 -8.64 -28.28
CA SER A 327 -9.67 -8.99 -29.12
C SER A 327 -9.89 -7.94 -30.21
N THR A 328 -10.36 -8.40 -31.37
CA THR A 328 -10.90 -7.56 -32.44
C THR A 328 -12.26 -6.96 -32.06
N LEU A 329 -13.00 -7.62 -31.17
CA LEU A 329 -14.32 -7.21 -30.72
C LEU A 329 -14.22 -6.02 -29.76
N LEU A 330 -14.86 -4.91 -30.14
CA LEU A 330 -14.96 -3.72 -29.32
C LEU A 330 -16.09 -3.83 -28.30
N PRO A 331 -16.00 -3.15 -27.16
CA PRO A 331 -17.14 -2.96 -26.28
C PRO A 331 -18.20 -2.06 -26.94
N ASN A 332 -19.46 -2.25 -26.54
CA ASN A 332 -20.60 -1.47 -27.05
C ASN A 332 -21.09 -0.50 -25.96
N LYS A 333 -21.77 0.58 -26.35
CA LYS A 333 -22.45 1.51 -25.42
C LYS A 333 -23.32 0.80 -24.37
N GLU A 334 -24.06 -0.24 -24.73
CA GLU A 334 -24.90 -1.00 -23.79
C GLU A 334 -24.09 -1.62 -22.65
N THR A 335 -22.97 -2.28 -22.99
CA THR A 335 -22.07 -2.89 -21.98
C THR A 335 -21.44 -1.85 -21.05
N LEU A 336 -21.19 -0.64 -21.56
CA LEU A 336 -20.73 0.49 -20.77
C LEU A 336 -21.80 0.92 -19.75
N ILE A 337 -23.04 1.08 -20.21
CA ILE A 337 -24.19 1.46 -19.37
C ILE A 337 -24.43 0.42 -18.27
N GLU A 338 -24.36 -0.88 -18.60
CA GLU A 338 -24.51 -1.96 -17.61
C GLU A 338 -23.44 -1.90 -16.51
N VAL A 339 -22.17 -1.69 -16.88
CA VAL A 339 -21.08 -1.62 -15.89
C VAL A 339 -21.20 -0.36 -15.05
N LEU A 340 -21.54 0.78 -15.65
CA LEU A 340 -21.81 2.02 -14.91
C LEU A 340 -22.97 1.84 -13.93
N HIS A 341 -24.03 1.13 -14.35
CA HIS A 341 -25.14 0.84 -13.47
C HIS A 341 -24.72 -0.05 -12.28
N LYS A 342 -23.88 -1.07 -12.51
CA LYS A 342 -23.31 -1.88 -11.43
C LYS A 342 -22.46 -1.05 -10.47
N GLN A 343 -21.69 -0.09 -10.97
CA GLN A 343 -20.93 0.85 -10.12
C GLN A 343 -21.86 1.72 -9.28
N TRP A 344 -22.95 2.23 -9.87
CA TRP A 344 -23.97 2.97 -9.14
C TRP A 344 -24.59 2.11 -8.03
N ILE A 345 -25.01 0.87 -8.31
CA ILE A 345 -25.56 -0.05 -7.30
C ILE A 345 -24.56 -0.30 -6.17
N TYR A 346 -23.31 -0.60 -6.52
CA TYR A 346 -22.25 -0.83 -5.54
C TYR A 346 -22.05 0.39 -4.63
N GLU A 347 -21.87 1.56 -5.22
CA GLU A 347 -21.63 2.76 -4.43
C GLU A 347 -22.86 3.25 -3.66
N THR A 348 -24.08 2.98 -4.15
CA THR A 348 -25.32 3.26 -3.43
C THR A 348 -25.53 2.32 -2.26
N SER A 349 -25.25 1.02 -2.41
CA SER A 349 -25.27 0.07 -1.30
C SER A 349 -24.25 0.44 -0.22
N TYR A 350 -23.09 0.98 -0.61
CA TYR A 350 -22.12 1.52 0.36
C TYR A 350 -22.66 2.70 1.19
N LYS A 351 -23.67 3.43 0.70
CA LYS A 351 -24.32 4.52 1.45
C LYS A 351 -25.03 4.06 2.72
N SER A 352 -25.59 2.84 2.71
CA SER A 352 -26.31 2.32 3.88
C SER A 352 -25.34 2.08 5.04
N LEU A 353 -24.07 1.83 4.73
CA LEU A 353 -23.00 1.62 5.70
C LEU A 353 -22.36 2.95 6.16
N PHE A 354 -22.28 3.95 5.28
CA PHE A 354 -21.67 5.26 5.60
C PHE A 354 -22.40 6.42 4.90
N PRO A 355 -22.74 7.52 5.63
CA PRO A 355 -23.49 8.63 5.04
C PRO A 355 -22.75 9.25 3.84
N PRO A 356 -23.39 9.34 2.66
CA PRO A 356 -22.75 9.87 1.47
C PRO A 356 -22.55 11.38 1.55
N SER A 357 -21.40 11.85 1.03
CA SER A 357 -21.16 13.28 0.85
C SER A 357 -22.18 13.91 -0.10
N VAL A 358 -22.46 15.20 0.07
CA VAL A 358 -23.37 15.96 -0.82
C VAL A 358 -22.92 15.87 -2.29
N LEU A 359 -21.60 15.87 -2.51
CA LEU A 359 -20.99 15.69 -3.83
C LEU A 359 -21.41 14.36 -4.50
N TYR A 360 -21.48 13.28 -3.72
CA TYR A 360 -21.86 11.97 -4.22
C TYR A 360 -23.29 11.98 -4.76
N ARG A 361 -24.22 12.57 -4.01
CA ARG A 361 -25.65 12.62 -4.38
C ARG A 361 -25.82 13.35 -5.71
N LYS A 362 -25.27 14.56 -5.80
CA LYS A 362 -25.26 15.37 -7.03
C LYS A 362 -24.63 14.67 -8.23
N THR A 363 -23.63 13.82 -8.01
CA THR A 363 -22.97 13.08 -9.10
C THR A 363 -23.92 12.06 -9.70
N TRP A 364 -24.52 11.20 -8.88
CA TRP A 364 -25.36 10.10 -9.36
C TRP A 364 -26.82 10.53 -9.64
N GLU A 365 -27.24 11.72 -9.18
CA GLU A 365 -28.47 12.37 -9.64
C GLU A 365 -28.46 12.57 -11.16
N LEU A 366 -27.33 13.00 -11.74
CA LEU A 366 -27.18 13.13 -13.21
C LEU A 366 -27.44 11.82 -13.95
N TRP A 367 -26.96 10.71 -13.40
CA TRP A 367 -27.17 9.38 -13.97
C TRP A 367 -28.63 8.92 -13.85
N GLN A 368 -29.31 9.29 -12.76
CA GLN A 368 -30.71 8.97 -12.54
C GLN A 368 -31.61 9.78 -13.48
N THR A 369 -31.38 11.09 -13.60
CA THR A 369 -32.16 11.98 -14.47
C THR A 369 -32.01 11.64 -15.95
N TRP A 370 -30.85 11.12 -16.35
CA TRP A 370 -30.63 10.68 -17.73
C TRP A 370 -31.36 9.36 -18.05
N ARG A 371 -31.56 8.50 -17.04
CA ARG A 371 -32.19 7.19 -17.23
C ARG A 371 -33.71 7.20 -17.05
N SER A 372 -34.24 8.14 -16.25
CA SER A 372 -35.67 8.42 -16.13
C SER A 372 -36.21 9.00 -17.43
#